data_AF-A0A9X1SL50-F1
#
_entry.id   AF-A0A9X1SL50-F1
#
_cell.length_a   1.000
_cell.length_b   1.000
_cell.length_c   1.000
_cell.angle_alpha   90.00
_cell.angle_beta   90.00
_cell.angle_gamma   90.00
#
_symmetry.space_group_name_H-M   'P 1'
#
loop_
_entity.id
_entity.type
_entity.pdbx_description
1 polymer ?
#
loop_
_entity_poly.entity_id
_entity_poly.type
_entity_poly.pdbx_seq_one_letter_code
_entity_poly.pdbx_strand_id
1 'polypeptide(L)'
;MRSRGTRDQITLINKVRYDLGQGHHDLAAARIAEVVYDSLSPLQTERINLYFSHYADLRTPVEEAMEAFDKRIQSGKVRWLGASNLVAA
;
A
#
# COMPACT_ATOMS: atom_id res chain seq x y z
N MET A 1 -13.10 3.98 -12.27
CA MET A 1 -12.56 5.36 -12.19
C MET A 1 -12.17 5.93 -13.55
N ARG A 2 -11.52 5.13 -14.42
CA ARG A 2 -11.07 5.57 -15.75
C ARG A 2 -12.19 6.09 -16.66
N SER A 3 -13.32 5.39 -16.75
CA SER A 3 -14.46 5.78 -17.61
C SER A 3 -15.13 7.10 -17.23
N ARG A 4 -14.97 7.55 -15.98
CA ARG A 4 -15.56 8.80 -15.48
C ARG A 4 -14.60 10.00 -15.60
N GLY A 5 -13.33 9.78 -15.94
CA GLY A 5 -12.32 10.85 -16.04
C GLY A 5 -11.99 11.56 -14.72
N THR A 6 -12.39 11.00 -13.57
CA THR A 6 -12.27 11.68 -12.27
C THR A 6 -10.99 11.35 -11.51
N ARG A 7 -10.06 10.56 -12.09
CA ARG A 7 -8.88 10.06 -11.36
C ARG A 7 -8.10 11.20 -10.72
N ASP A 8 -7.82 12.27 -11.45
CA ASP A 8 -6.98 13.36 -10.95
C ASP A 8 -7.71 14.35 -10.04
N GLN A 9 -9.03 14.16 -9.85
CA GLN A 9 -9.87 14.96 -8.96
C GLN A 9 -10.01 14.34 -7.57
N ILE A 10 -9.41 13.16 -7.34
CA ILE A 10 -9.52 12.43 -6.07
C ILE A 10 -8.17 12.10 -5.47
N THR A 11 -8.15 12.00 -4.14
CA THR A 11 -7.05 11.38 -3.39
C THR A 11 -7.39 9.92 -3.13
N LEU A 12 -6.72 9.02 -3.83
CA LEU A 12 -6.85 7.58 -3.60
C LEU A 12 -5.95 7.14 -2.44
N ILE A 13 -6.59 6.68 -1.37
CA ILE A 13 -5.93 6.11 -0.19
C ILE A 13 -6.13 4.59 -0.19
N ASN A 14 -5.06 3.83 0.05
CA ASN A 14 -5.12 2.38 0.20
C ASN A 14 -4.19 1.93 1.35
N LYS A 15 -4.34 0.69 1.83
CA LYS A 15 -3.61 0.17 2.99
C LYS A 15 -3.24 -1.31 2.77
N VAL A 16 -2.09 -1.73 3.29
CA VAL A 16 -1.63 -3.14 3.31
C VAL A 16 -1.65 -3.72 4.72
N ARG A 17 -1.56 -5.05 4.85
CA ARG A 17 -1.51 -5.84 6.10
C ARG A 17 -2.87 -6.16 6.74
N TYR A 18 -3.98 -5.64 6.22
CA TYR A 18 -5.28 -6.14 6.67
C TYR A 18 -5.53 -7.52 6.10
N ASP A 19 -5.94 -8.45 6.94
CA ASP A 19 -6.33 -9.78 6.49
C ASP A 19 -7.81 -9.78 6.09
N LEU A 20 -8.08 -10.16 4.85
CA LEU A 20 -9.43 -10.35 4.30
C LEU A 20 -9.91 -11.80 4.48
N GLY A 21 -9.35 -12.55 5.43
CA GLY A 21 -9.64 -13.96 5.70
C GLY A 21 -8.74 -14.95 4.94
N GLN A 22 -7.59 -14.48 4.45
CA GLN A 22 -6.60 -15.24 3.68
C GLN A 22 -5.38 -15.61 4.54
N GLY A 23 -5.29 -15.13 5.78
CA GLY A 23 -4.19 -15.38 6.71
C GLY A 23 -2.97 -14.47 6.49
N HIS A 24 -3.11 -13.39 5.71
CA HIS A 24 -2.00 -12.52 5.37
C HIS A 24 -1.95 -11.33 6.35
N HIS A 25 -0.96 -11.34 7.24
CA HIS A 25 -0.83 -10.35 8.32
C HIS A 25 0.53 -9.62 8.32
N ASP A 26 1.32 -9.77 7.26
CA ASP A 26 2.70 -9.31 7.20
C ASP A 26 2.89 -8.07 6.31
N LEU A 27 4.06 -7.44 6.45
CA LEU A 27 4.57 -6.38 5.60
C LEU A 27 5.76 -6.86 4.75
N ALA A 28 5.85 -8.15 4.44
CA ALA A 28 6.94 -8.68 3.62
C ALA A 28 6.94 -8.02 2.23
N ALA A 29 8.12 -7.90 1.63
CA ALA A 29 8.28 -7.18 0.37
C ALA A 29 7.40 -7.74 -0.76
N ALA A 30 7.25 -9.06 -0.81
CA ALA A 30 6.38 -9.75 -1.77
C ALA A 30 4.91 -9.39 -1.57
N ARG A 31 4.45 -9.32 -0.32
CA ARG A 31 3.06 -8.99 0.00
C ARG A 31 2.73 -7.54 -0.34
N ILE A 32 3.63 -6.61 -0.03
CA ILE A 32 3.49 -5.20 -0.42
C ILE A 32 3.42 -5.08 -1.96
N ALA A 33 4.23 -5.85 -2.69
CA ALA A 33 4.21 -5.87 -4.15
C ALA A 33 2.85 -6.29 -4.72
N GLU A 34 2.36 -7.42 -4.24
CA GLU A 34 1.13 -8.07 -4.67
C GLU A 34 -0.08 -7.17 -4.38
N VAL A 35 -0.22 -6.71 -3.14
CA VAL A 35 -1.40 -5.93 -2.72
C VAL A 35 -1.50 -4.58 -3.45
N VAL A 36 -0.37 -3.94 -3.78
CA VAL A 36 -0.39 -2.72 -4.60
C VAL A 36 -0.94 -3.01 -5.99
N TYR A 37 -0.50 -4.09 -6.63
CA TYR A 37 -1.01 -4.48 -7.95
C TYR A 37 -2.51 -4.82 -7.90
N ASP A 38 -2.90 -5.65 -6.94
CA ASP A 38 -4.28 -6.09 -6.74
C ASP A 38 -5.22 -4.94 -6.39
N SER A 39 -4.72 -3.91 -5.70
CA SER A 39 -5.48 -2.71 -5.38
C SER A 39 -5.72 -1.82 -6.61
N LEU A 40 -4.73 -1.74 -7.50
CA LEU A 40 -4.75 -0.83 -8.64
C LEU A 40 -5.56 -1.37 -9.82
N SER A 41 -5.51 -2.68 -10.07
CA SER A 41 -6.14 -3.33 -11.23
C SER A 41 -7.66 -3.12 -11.29
N PRO A 42 -8.46 -3.43 -10.24
CA PRO A 42 -9.91 -3.21 -10.25
C PRO A 42 -10.30 -1.73 -10.34
N LEU A 43 -9.43 -0.83 -9.84
CA LEU A 43 -9.64 0.61 -9.88
C LEU A 43 -9.28 1.22 -11.25
N GLN A 44 -8.59 0.47 -12.11
CA GLN A 44 -8.14 0.89 -13.43
C GLN A 44 -7.30 2.18 -13.36
N THR A 45 -6.33 2.19 -12.46
CA THR A 45 -5.39 3.29 -12.28
C THR A 45 -4.01 2.75 -11.94
N GLU A 46 -2.96 3.50 -12.24
CA GLU A 46 -1.56 3.07 -12.01
C GLU A 46 -0.96 3.63 -10.71
N ARG A 47 -1.72 4.46 -9.99
CA ARG A 47 -1.20 5.29 -8.90
C ARG A 47 -2.12 5.32 -7.67
N ILE A 48 -1.53 5.12 -6.49
CA ILE A 48 -2.08 5.41 -5.16
C ILE A 48 -1.50 6.74 -4.69
N ASN A 49 -2.32 7.65 -4.17
CA ASN A 49 -1.83 8.91 -3.64
C ASN A 49 -1.15 8.73 -2.28
N LEU A 50 -1.79 8.00 -1.38
CA LEU A 50 -1.30 7.76 -0.03
C LEU A 50 -1.50 6.29 0.34
N TYR A 51 -0.41 5.61 0.67
CA TYR A 51 -0.42 4.20 1.01
C TYR A 51 0.00 3.97 2.45
N PHE A 52 -0.79 3.21 3.20
CA PHE A 52 -0.55 2.96 4.62
C PHE A 52 -0.07 1.53 4.89
N SER A 53 0.89 1.38 5.81
CA SER A 53 0.90 0.19 6.65
C SER A 53 -0.32 0.27 7.58
N HIS A 54 -1.23 -0.71 7.48
CA HIS A 54 -2.48 -0.63 8.24
C HIS A 54 -2.27 -0.91 9.74
N TYR A 55 -1.25 -1.68 10.10
CA TYR A 55 -0.84 -2.00 11.47
C TYR A 55 0.69 -2.25 11.49
N ALA A 56 1.29 -2.23 12.67
CA ALA A 56 2.68 -2.63 12.85
C ALA A 56 2.88 -4.13 12.58
N ASP A 57 3.90 -4.52 11.83
CA ASP A 57 4.33 -5.91 11.74
C ASP A 57 5.66 -6.08 12.47
N LEU A 58 5.67 -6.90 13.52
CA LEU A 58 6.86 -7.17 14.32
C LEU A 58 7.67 -8.36 13.80
N ARG A 59 7.19 -9.04 12.74
CA ARG A 59 7.82 -10.24 12.19
C ARG A 59 8.66 -9.92 10.96
N THR A 60 8.23 -8.99 10.13
CA THR A 60 9.03 -8.48 9.01
C THR A 60 9.98 -7.39 9.50
N PRO A 61 11.29 -7.47 9.17
CA PRO A 61 12.23 -6.38 9.42
C PRO A 61 11.74 -5.05 8.84
N VAL A 62 11.86 -3.97 9.61
CA VAL A 62 11.38 -2.65 9.19
C VAL A 62 12.05 -2.21 7.88
N GLU A 63 13.34 -2.48 7.75
CA GLU A 63 14.14 -2.13 6.58
C GLU A 63 13.62 -2.82 5.32
N GLU A 64 13.21 -4.08 5.42
CA GLU A 64 12.62 -4.84 4.30
C GLU A 64 11.32 -4.18 3.84
N ALA A 65 10.42 -3.88 4.79
CA ALA A 65 9.16 -3.22 4.49
C ALA A 65 9.39 -1.83 3.88
N MET A 66 10.33 -1.05 4.44
CA MET A 66 10.65 0.29 3.95
C MET A 66 11.27 0.27 2.55
N GLU A 67 12.18 -0.66 2.26
CA GLU A 67 12.73 -0.85 0.91
C GLU A 67 11.64 -1.24 -0.09
N ALA A 68 10.71 -2.11 0.33
CA ALA A 68 9.58 -2.48 -0.49
C ALA A 68 8.68 -1.27 -0.81
N PHE A 69 8.36 -0.43 0.17
CA PHE A 69 7.60 0.80 -0.05
C PHE A 69 8.36 1.80 -0.93
N ASP A 70 9.66 2.02 -0.69
CA ASP A 70 10.49 2.94 -1.49
C ASP A 70 10.47 2.55 -2.97
N LYS A 71 10.64 1.26 -3.31
CA LYS A 71 10.52 0.77 -4.70
C LYS A 71 9.17 1.14 -5.34
N ARG A 72 8.08 1.25 -4.58
CA ARG A 72 6.75 1.65 -5.10
C ARG A 72 6.62 3.17 -5.25
N ILE A 73 7.34 3.93 -4.44
CA ILE A 73 7.50 5.38 -4.65
C ILE A 73 8.32 5.62 -5.91
N GLN A 74 9.50 5.00 -6.02
CA GLN A 74 10.41 5.18 -7.16
C GLN A 74 9.76 4.79 -8.50
N SER A 75 8.93 3.75 -8.51
CA SER A 75 8.17 3.34 -9.70
C SER A 75 6.94 4.22 -10.01
N GLY A 76 6.61 5.19 -9.15
CA GLY A 76 5.46 6.08 -9.33
C GLY A 76 4.10 5.46 -8.98
N LYS A 77 4.07 4.21 -8.52
CA LYS A 77 2.83 3.52 -8.11
C LYS A 77 2.25 4.08 -6.81
N VAL A 78 3.09 4.63 -5.95
CA VAL A 78 2.70 5.29 -4.68
C VAL A 78 3.32 6.69 -4.65
N ARG A 79 2.57 7.70 -4.21
CA ARG A 79 3.12 9.07 -4.08
C ARG A 79 3.60 9.40 -2.67
N TRP A 80 2.86 8.96 -1.65
CA TRP A 80 3.14 9.20 -0.24
C TRP A 80 2.90 7.95 0.58
N LEU A 81 3.64 7.81 1.68
CA LEU A 81 3.45 6.76 2.67
C LEU A 81 2.83 7.34 3.94
N GLY A 82 2.04 6.49 4.62
CA GLY A 82 1.57 6.72 5.97
C GLY A 82 1.66 5.45 6.79
N ALA A 83 1.38 5.57 8.08
CA ALA A 83 1.23 4.44 8.97
C ALA A 83 -0.03 4.62 9.83
N SER A 84 -0.73 3.52 10.08
CA SER A 84 -1.97 3.48 10.85
C SER A 84 -1.84 2.47 11.97
N ASN A 85 -2.58 2.68 13.07
CA ASN A 85 -2.62 1.77 14.21
C ASN A 85 -1.22 1.43 14.77
N LEU A 86 -0.31 2.41 14.74
CA LEU A 86 0.95 2.35 15.45
C LEU A 86 0.74 2.91 16.86
N VAL A 87 1.38 2.27 17.83
CA VAL A 87 1.49 2.79 19.20
C VAL A 87 2.72 3.68 19.28
N ALA A 88 2.61 4.81 19.97
CA ALA A 88 3.77 5.61 20.33
C ALA A 88 4.63 4.82 21.34
N ALA A 89 5.95 5.05 21.29
CA ALA A 89 6.88 4.54 22.28
C ALA A 89 6.75 5.28 23.60
#